data_AF-K9H4V2-F1
#
_entry.id   AF-K9H4V2-F1
#
_cell.length_a   1.000
_cell.length_b   1.000
_cell.length_c   1.000
_cell.angle_alpha   90.00
_cell.angle_beta   90.00
_cell.angle_gamma   90.00
#
_symmetry.space_group_name_H-M   'P 1'
#
loop_
_entity.id
_entity.type
_entity.pdbx_description
1 polymer ?
#
loop_
_entity_poly.entity_id
_entity_poly.type
_entity_poly.pdbx_seq_one_letter_code
_entity_poly.pdbx_strand_id
1 'polypeptide(L)'
;MLTLQDCIALSDLTPEELMVIAHHEHLPDIVAVEKGYAFLQKEWGNPALRQMMLDEVSAALRDGRKQAALELLAQLRDCCEKHPGGRDRRLQHREH
;
A
#
# COMPACT_ATOMS: atom_id res chain seq x y z
N MET A 1 22.80 -12.85 8.53
CA MET A 1 22.13 -11.59 8.89
C MET A 1 20.95 -11.43 7.94
N LEU A 2 19.78 -11.00 8.42
CA LEU A 2 18.63 -10.75 7.54
C LEU A 2 18.84 -9.45 6.76
N THR A 3 18.44 -9.46 5.49
CA THR A 3 18.43 -8.31 4.58
C THR A 3 17.02 -7.71 4.49
N LEU A 4 16.90 -6.49 3.93
CA LEU A 4 15.59 -5.90 3.64
C LEU A 4 14.75 -6.81 2.72
N GLN A 5 15.40 -7.50 1.78
CA GLN A 5 14.70 -8.39 0.85
C GLN A 5 14.17 -9.65 1.52
N ASP A 6 14.87 -10.16 2.53
CA ASP A 6 14.34 -11.22 3.39
C ASP A 6 13.12 -10.72 4.17
N CYS A 7 13.14 -9.49 4.67
CA CYS A 7 12.00 -8.90 5.38
C CYS A 7 10.79 -8.70 4.45
N ILE A 8 11.00 -8.23 3.21
CA ILE A 8 9.92 -8.09 2.21
C ILE A 8 9.29 -9.45 1.91
N ALA A 9 10.12 -10.47 1.66
CA ALA A 9 9.66 -11.83 1.37
C ALA A 9 8.83 -12.46 2.50
N LEU A 10 9.01 -12.00 3.75
CA LEU A 10 8.27 -12.46 4.93
C LEU A 10 7.06 -11.58 5.27
N SER A 11 6.86 -10.45 4.58
CA SER A 11 5.90 -9.40 4.96
C SER A 11 4.55 -9.46 4.23
N ASP A 12 4.37 -10.43 3.32
CA ASP A 12 3.28 -10.47 2.33
C ASP A 12 3.21 -9.27 1.36
N LEU A 13 4.13 -8.31 1.43
CA LEU A 13 4.23 -7.18 0.51
C LEU A 13 5.00 -7.54 -0.77
N THR A 14 4.75 -6.80 -1.85
CA THR A 14 5.72 -6.66 -2.94
C THR A 14 6.65 -5.45 -2.70
N PRO A 15 7.79 -5.35 -3.40
CA PRO A 15 8.63 -4.16 -3.33
C PRO A 15 7.88 -2.87 -3.69
N GLU A 16 6.95 -2.93 -4.65
CA GLU A 16 6.13 -1.81 -5.08
C GLU A 16 5.15 -1.38 -3.97
N GLU A 17 4.50 -2.34 -3.32
CA GLU A 17 3.61 -2.07 -2.18
C GLU A 17 4.37 -1.46 -1.01
N LEU A 18 5.60 -1.93 -0.75
CA LEU A 18 6.49 -1.34 0.24
C LEU A 18 6.79 0.12 -0.09
N MET A 19 7.20 0.43 -1.33
CA MET A 19 7.52 1.80 -1.73
C MET A 19 6.33 2.74 -1.54
N VAL A 20 5.11 2.27 -1.84
CA VAL A 20 3.89 3.05 -1.59
C VAL A 20 3.74 3.35 -0.11
N ILE A 21 3.87 2.36 0.78
CA ILE A 21 3.75 2.58 2.23
C ILE A 21 4.83 3.53 2.72
N ALA A 22 6.09 3.31 2.31
CA ALA A 22 7.24 4.12 2.72
C ALA A 22 7.07 5.59 2.32
N HIS A 23 6.66 5.85 1.08
CA HIS A 23 6.44 7.22 0.59
C HIS A 23 5.22 7.88 1.24
N HIS A 24 4.10 7.17 1.30
CA HIS A 24 2.83 7.73 1.80
C HIS A 24 2.89 8.08 3.29
N GLU A 25 3.59 7.25 4.08
CA GLU A 25 3.71 7.42 5.53
C GLU A 25 5.02 8.13 5.94
N HIS A 26 5.89 8.45 4.96
CA HIS A 26 7.22 9.03 5.18
C HIS A 26 8.10 8.20 6.13
N LEU A 27 8.13 6.89 5.90
CA LEU A 27 8.85 5.92 6.74
C LEU A 27 10.10 5.39 6.03
N PRO A 28 11.18 5.09 6.77
CA PRO A 28 12.27 4.27 6.23
C PRO A 28 11.75 2.88 5.83
N ASP A 29 12.31 2.29 4.78
CA ASP A 29 11.87 1.01 4.20
C ASP A 29 11.69 -0.10 5.25
N ILE A 30 12.64 -0.27 6.17
CA ILE A 30 12.55 -1.33 7.19
C ILE A 30 11.36 -1.14 8.14
N VAL A 31 10.98 0.11 8.42
CA VAL A 31 9.81 0.45 9.26
C VAL A 31 8.52 0.28 8.46
N ALA A 32 8.53 0.65 7.18
CA ALA A 32 7.40 0.47 6.28
C ALA A 32 7.08 -1.03 6.06
N VAL A 33 8.11 -1.89 5.96
CA VAL A 33 7.93 -3.36 5.90
C VAL A 33 7.22 -3.88 7.16
N GLU A 34 7.71 -3.52 8.35
CA GLU A 34 7.09 -3.95 9.61
C GLU A 34 5.63 -3.47 9.71
N LYS A 35 5.39 -2.19 9.41
CA LYS A 35 4.05 -1.60 9.43
C LYS A 35 3.12 -2.34 8.46
N GLY A 36 3.58 -2.56 7.23
CA GLY A 36 2.85 -3.28 6.19
C GLY A 36 2.47 -4.69 6.60
N TYR A 37 3.46 -5.46 7.06
CA TYR A 37 3.24 -6.79 7.63
C TYR A 37 2.16 -6.76 8.72
N ALA A 38 2.31 -5.87 9.71
CA ALA A 38 1.41 -5.82 10.86
C ALA A 38 -0.04 -5.44 10.49
N PHE A 39 -0.25 -4.49 9.56
CA PHE A 39 -1.60 -4.07 9.21
C PHE A 39 -2.29 -5.01 8.23
N LEU A 40 -1.56 -5.70 7.34
CA LEU A 40 -2.15 -6.71 6.45
C LEU A 40 -2.79 -7.87 7.22
N GLN A 41 -2.36 -8.12 8.46
CA GLN A 41 -3.01 -9.07 9.38
C GLN A 41 -4.34 -8.58 9.96
N LYS A 42 -4.82 -7.37 9.59
CA LYS A 42 -6.08 -6.79 10.07
C LYS A 42 -7.12 -6.82 8.96
N GLU A 43 -8.39 -7.00 9.31
CA GLU A 43 -9.49 -7.02 8.34
C GLU A 43 -9.58 -5.74 7.49
N TRP A 44 -9.13 -4.61 8.02
CA TRP A 44 -9.11 -3.32 7.34
C TRP A 44 -7.81 -3.03 6.57
N GLY A 45 -6.84 -3.93 6.64
CA GLY A 45 -5.50 -3.73 6.09
C GLY A 45 -5.49 -3.63 4.57
N ASN A 46 -6.09 -4.60 3.87
CA ASN A 46 -6.12 -4.61 2.41
C ASN A 46 -6.80 -3.35 1.84
N PRO A 47 -7.97 -2.90 2.34
CA PRO A 47 -8.55 -1.60 1.95
C PRO A 47 -7.63 -0.41 2.22
N ALA A 48 -6.88 -0.42 3.33
CA ALA A 48 -5.96 0.67 3.65
C ALA A 48 -4.78 0.75 2.67
N LEU A 49 -4.16 -0.38 2.32
CA LEU A 49 -3.08 -0.42 1.32
C LEU A 49 -3.55 0.11 -0.03
N ARG A 50 -4.69 -0.38 -0.52
CA ARG A 50 -5.28 0.10 -1.78
C ARG A 50 -5.60 1.59 -1.73
N GLN A 51 -6.01 2.11 -0.57
CA GLN A 51 -6.22 3.53 -0.42
C GLN A 51 -4.92 4.33 -0.52
N MET A 52 -3.85 3.90 0.18
CA MET A 52 -2.55 4.58 0.09
C MET A 52 -2.10 4.67 -1.37
N MET A 53 -2.25 3.58 -2.13
CA MET A 53 -1.95 3.57 -3.57
C MET A 53 -2.81 4.57 -4.37
N LEU A 54 -4.12 4.64 -4.10
CA LEU A 54 -5.01 5.61 -4.75
C LEU A 54 -4.64 7.06 -4.41
N ASP A 55 -4.19 7.31 -3.19
CA ASP A 55 -3.74 8.63 -2.75
C ASP A 55 -2.44 9.02 -3.47
N GLU A 56 -1.51 8.09 -3.65
CA GLU A 56 -0.28 8.28 -4.44
C GLU A 56 -0.57 8.51 -5.93
N VAL A 57 -1.52 7.77 -6.52
CA VAL A 57 -2.01 8.04 -7.88
C VAL A 57 -2.55 9.46 -7.98
N SER A 58 -3.38 9.87 -7.01
CA SER A 58 -3.97 11.20 -6.96
C SER A 58 -2.93 12.30 -6.79
N ALA A 59 -1.87 12.06 -5.99
CA ALA A 59 -0.74 12.97 -5.86
C ALA A 59 0.03 13.09 -7.20
N ALA A 60 0.36 11.97 -7.84
CA ALA A 60 1.06 11.96 -9.12
C ALA A 60 0.28 12.70 -10.23
N LEU A 61 -1.04 12.53 -10.28
CA LEU A 61 -1.90 13.25 -11.22
C LEU A 61 -1.93 14.76 -10.93
N ARG A 62 -2.02 15.17 -9.67
CA ARG A 62 -1.98 16.59 -9.27
C ARG A 62 -0.67 17.26 -9.64
N ASP A 63 0.44 16.54 -9.54
CA ASP A 63 1.78 17.03 -9.90
C ASP A 63 2.07 16.98 -11.42
N GLY A 64 1.14 16.48 -12.23
CA GLY A 64 1.33 16.30 -13.67
C GLY A 64 2.24 15.11 -14.06
N ARG A 65 2.60 14.24 -13.11
CA ARG A 65 3.46 13.06 -13.31
C ARG A 65 2.66 11.88 -13.89
N LYS A 66 2.11 12.06 -15.10
CA LYS A 66 1.20 11.10 -15.74
C LYS A 66 1.75 9.68 -15.88
N GLN A 67 3.03 9.54 -16.22
CA GLN A 67 3.66 8.22 -16.37
C GLN A 67 3.71 7.46 -15.04
N ALA A 68 4.13 8.14 -13.96
CA ALA A 68 4.14 7.55 -12.62
C ALA A 68 2.72 7.16 -12.15
N ALA A 69 1.71 7.97 -12.48
CA ALA A 69 0.32 7.63 -12.17
C ALA A 69 -0.16 6.36 -12.89
N LEU A 70 0.23 6.16 -14.15
CA LEU A 70 -0.09 4.93 -14.90
C LEU A 70 0.58 3.69 -14.30
N GLU A 71 1.84 3.80 -13.89
CA GLU A 71 2.58 2.73 -13.22
C GLU A 71 1.93 2.36 -11.89
N LEU A 72 1.58 3.35 -11.07
CA LEU A 72 0.87 3.14 -9.80
C LEU A 72 -0.52 2.51 -10.00
N LEU A 73 -1.24 2.86 -11.09
CA LEU A 73 -2.52 2.22 -11.41
C LEU A 73 -2.36 0.75 -11.80
N ALA A 74 -1.30 0.40 -12.54
CA ALA A 74 -0.99 -0.99 -12.86
C ALA A 74 -0.66 -1.78 -11.58
N GLN A 75 0.16 -1.21 -10.70
CA GLN A 75 0.47 -1.81 -9.40
C GLN A 75 -0.79 -1.95 -8.53
N LEU A 76 -1.69 -0.96 -8.54
CA LEU A 76 -2.95 -1.02 -7.79
C LEU A 76 -3.83 -2.18 -8.28
N ARG A 77 -3.90 -2.42 -9.59
CA ARG A 77 -4.62 -3.60 -10.13
C ARG A 77 -4.03 -4.88 -9.56
N ASP A 78 -2.71 -5.04 -9.63
CA ASP A 78 -2.03 -6.24 -9.14
C ASP A 78 -2.21 -6.40 -7.61
N CYS A 79 -2.19 -5.29 -6.87
CA CYS A 79 -2.51 -5.25 -5.44
C CYS A 79 -3.95 -5.69 -5.14
N CYS A 80 -4.92 -5.31 -5.96
CA CYS A 80 -6.32 -5.75 -5.80
C CYS A 80 -6.46 -7.27 -5.98
N GLU A 81 -5.69 -7.85 -6.89
CA GLU A 81 -5.68 -9.30 -7.14
C GLU A 81 -4.99 -10.06 -5.99
N LYS A 82 -3.85 -9.54 -5.51
CA LYS A 82 -3.06 -10.15 -4.43
C LYS A 82 -3.73 -10.03 -3.06
N HIS A 83 -4.31 -8.86 -2.76
CA HIS A 83 -4.91 -8.54 -1.47
C HIS A 83 -6.41 -8.26 -1.63
N PRO A 84 -7.25 -9.25 -2.00
CA PRO A 84 -8.67 -9.03 -2.18
C PRO A 84 -9.38 -8.77 -0.84
N GLY A 85 -10.58 -8.18 -0.91
CA GLY A 85 -11.47 -8.04 0.24
C GLY A 85 -11.03 -7.06 1.33
N GLY A 86 -11.52 -7.31 2.54
CA GLY A 86 -11.34 -6.49 3.75
C GLY A 86 -12.51 -5.57 4.07
N ARG A 87 -12.53 -5.05 5.30
CA ARG A 87 -13.55 -4.14 5.84
C ARG A 87 -13.02 -2.71 5.90
N ASP A 88 -13.47 -1.87 4.99
CA ASP A 88 -13.07 -0.46 4.98
C ASP A 88 -13.73 0.29 6.15
N ARG A 89 -12.93 0.65 7.16
CA ARG A 89 -13.38 1.40 8.35
C ARG A 89 -13.96 2.77 8.01
N ARG A 90 -13.62 3.35 6.85
CA ARG A 90 -14.12 4.65 6.42
C ARG A 90 -15.56 4.59 5.94
N LEU A 91 -15.99 3.44 5.44
CA LEU A 91 -17.39 3.21 5.05
C LEU A 91 -18.28 3.03 6.30
N GLN A 92 -17.77 2.40 7.35
CA GLN A 92 -18.51 2.18 8.60
C GLN A 92 -18.88 3.50 9.32
N HIS A 93 -18.03 4.53 9.22
CA HIS A 93 -18.31 5.84 9.81
C HIS A 93 -19.28 6.71 9.01
N ARG A 94 -19.65 6.34 7.77
CA ARG A 94 -20.56 7.10 6.91
C ARG A 94 -22.04 6.72 7.07
N GLU A 95 -22.34 5.65 7.81
CA GLU A 95 -23.70 5.14 8.00
C GLU A 95 -24.38 5.64 9.29
N HIS A 96 -23.79 6.63 9.98
CA HIS A 96 -24.37 7.33 11.14
C HIS A 96 -24.44 8.83 10.86
#